data_AF-A0A9D5NN36-F1
#
_entry.id   AF-A0A9D5NN36-F1
#
_cell.length_a   1.000
_cell.length_b   1.000
_cell.length_c   1.000
_cell.angle_alpha   90.00
_cell.angle_beta   90.00
_cell.angle_gamma   90.00
#
_symmetry.space_group_name_H-M   'P 1'
#
loop_
_entity.id
_entity.type
_entity.pdbx_description
1 polymer ?
#
loop_
_entity_poly.entity_id
_entity_poly.type
_entity_poly.pdbx_seq_one_letter_code
_entity_poly.pdbx_strand_id
1 'polypeptide(L)'
;MRKSNLLGGALLLAALFVNTSCKEIFGNMDLSGDTTVSSYVAINTASKTAAPAEEFTLSITKIGDGTVTWSSSDPAIAEVQGAGLSAKVIAKKSGNATITANVAAAGNYQAGSAKCAVAVRVNDFEQLKTELAAEGTEVKVYLADAAAIEMDEDVDITGKKVAIIGGTNTAMTVKKAFQIDNDFALSNVKIDFSEQASYFVGFKNATEEVVKIGDVTFENIVAKNMKQPLFASKQKNYLMNNISITNSIVEMGSNKNVIDLSSGSSAYNINFEKSTIYATVSHSTATFKSQSGQKIIDLDESGIQTFNLLNSTFYNLTYNANFFQHRQNSQTWLKFVVKENIFVNCGKSNQVIQGLNGGGTSKNPTFDVDSNVFNFDGADQSETEVSPNSDMPNKNNIAAVITFKDAAKGDFTQSDANAGDPRWIK
;
A
#
# COMPACT_ATOMS: atom_id res chain seq x y z
N MET A 1 59.67 38.30 12.60
CA MET A 1 59.72 38.29 14.08
C MET A 1 58.56 37.43 14.58
N ARG A 2 58.79 36.54 15.56
CA ARG A 2 57.83 35.57 16.18
C ARG A 2 57.31 34.39 15.32
N LYS A 3 56.95 33.32 16.05
CA LYS A 3 56.63 31.93 15.64
C LYS A 3 55.13 31.60 15.92
N SER A 4 54.74 30.34 15.66
CA SER A 4 53.63 29.55 16.27
C SER A 4 52.21 29.85 15.71
N ASN A 5 51.18 28.99 15.73
CA ASN A 5 50.94 27.55 16.04
C ASN A 5 49.47 27.21 15.60
N LEU A 6 48.93 25.99 15.43
CA LEU A 6 49.40 24.60 15.20
C LEU A 6 48.14 23.72 14.85
N LEU A 7 48.27 22.58 14.13
CA LEU A 7 47.19 21.60 13.76
C LEU A 7 46.05 22.14 12.84
N GLY A 8 45.36 21.34 12.01
CA GLY A 8 45.39 19.91 11.66
C GLY A 8 44.05 19.56 10.95
N GLY A 9 43.86 18.49 10.16
CA GLY A 9 44.77 17.50 9.61
C GLY A 9 43.96 16.50 8.76
N ALA A 10 44.48 16.09 7.59
CA ALA A 10 43.93 15.02 6.76
C ALA A 10 45.01 14.55 5.76
N LEU A 11 45.90 13.65 6.21
CA LEU A 11 47.01 13.19 5.38
C LEU A 11 46.54 12.04 4.47
N LEU A 12 46.40 12.34 3.19
CA LEU A 12 46.12 11.37 2.13
C LEU A 12 47.35 10.46 1.93
N LEU A 13 47.32 9.24 2.48
CA LEU A 13 48.44 8.29 2.34
C LEU A 13 48.27 7.39 1.11
N ALA A 14 48.50 7.97 -0.06
CA ALA A 14 48.68 7.22 -1.30
C ALA A 14 50.06 6.53 -1.31
N ALA A 15 50.14 5.35 -1.94
CA ALA A 15 51.32 4.49 -1.90
C ALA A 15 52.57 5.15 -2.53
N LEU A 16 53.69 5.10 -1.80
CA LEU A 16 55.03 5.32 -2.36
C LEU A 16 55.98 4.20 -1.90
N PHE A 17 55.92 3.07 -2.59
CA PHE A 17 56.98 2.06 -2.50
C PHE A 17 58.22 2.60 -3.22
N VAL A 18 59.15 3.22 -2.47
CA VAL A 18 60.48 3.54 -2.99
C VAL A 18 61.42 2.37 -2.71
N ASN A 19 61.70 1.65 -3.79
CA ASN A 19 62.64 0.55 -3.87
C ASN A 19 64.01 0.91 -3.27
N THR A 20 64.24 0.52 -2.01
CA THR A 20 65.53 0.63 -1.32
C THR A 20 65.76 -0.66 -0.54
N SER A 21 66.96 -1.23 -0.64
CA SER A 21 67.27 -2.58 -0.14
C SER A 21 67.28 -2.66 1.40
N CYS A 22 66.11 -2.93 2.00
CA CYS A 22 65.96 -3.21 3.43
C CYS A 22 66.55 -4.58 3.82
N LYS A 23 67.89 -4.66 3.90
CA LYS A 23 68.59 -5.79 4.53
C LYS A 23 69.45 -5.40 5.75
N GLU A 24 69.55 -4.11 6.08
CA GLU A 24 70.39 -3.60 7.18
C GLU A 24 69.65 -2.84 8.29
N ILE A 25 68.31 -2.78 8.25
CA ILE A 25 67.50 -2.06 9.26
C ILE A 25 66.77 -3.00 10.25
N PHE A 26 66.77 -4.32 10.01
CA PHE A 26 66.12 -5.31 10.88
C PHE A 26 67.14 -6.28 11.49
N GLY A 27 67.84 -5.83 12.54
CA GLY A 27 68.57 -6.74 13.43
C GLY A 27 67.58 -7.52 14.30
N ASN A 28 67.55 -8.84 14.15
CA ASN A 28 66.80 -9.79 15.00
C ASN A 28 65.37 -9.39 15.38
N MET A 29 64.52 -9.05 14.39
CA MET A 29 63.09 -9.28 14.57
C MET A 29 62.80 -10.76 14.39
N ASP A 30 62.39 -11.41 15.47
CA ASP A 30 61.77 -12.73 15.39
C ASP A 30 60.42 -12.61 14.68
N LEU A 31 60.34 -13.16 13.48
CA LEU A 31 59.12 -13.21 12.64
C LEU A 31 58.30 -14.48 12.90
N SER A 32 58.57 -15.23 13.97
CA SER A 32 57.78 -16.41 14.37
C SER A 32 56.38 -16.07 14.90
N GLY A 33 56.07 -14.79 15.10
CA GLY A 33 54.73 -14.32 15.41
C GLY A 33 53.77 -14.53 14.23
N ASP A 34 52.77 -15.39 14.44
CA ASP A 34 51.63 -15.63 13.53
C ASP A 34 50.86 -14.33 13.26
N THR A 35 51.34 -13.58 12.28
CA THR A 35 50.86 -12.26 11.90
C THR A 35 49.75 -12.41 10.86
N THR A 36 48.63 -12.96 11.32
CA THR A 36 47.41 -13.00 10.51
C THR A 36 46.92 -11.58 10.22
N VAL A 37 46.93 -11.22 8.94
CA VAL A 37 46.46 -9.93 8.46
C VAL A 37 44.96 -10.05 8.18
N SER A 38 44.18 -9.14 8.76
CA SER A 38 42.74 -9.06 8.48
C SER A 38 42.54 -8.78 6.99
N SER A 39 41.77 -9.63 6.29
CA SER A 39 41.52 -9.45 4.87
C SER A 39 40.59 -8.27 4.62
N TYR A 40 41.02 -7.36 3.77
CA TYR A 40 40.14 -6.32 3.24
C TYR A 40 39.38 -6.88 2.05
N VAL A 41 38.06 -6.77 2.06
CA VAL A 41 37.17 -7.09 0.94
C VAL A 41 36.10 -6.00 0.86
N ALA A 42 36.02 -5.31 -0.28
CA ALA A 42 35.02 -4.28 -0.52
C ALA A 42 34.36 -4.50 -1.88
N ILE A 43 33.04 -4.32 -1.95
CA ILE A 43 32.24 -4.42 -3.17
C ILE A 43 32.00 -3.02 -3.76
N ASN A 44 31.91 -2.94 -5.09
CA ASN A 44 31.73 -1.68 -5.82
C ASN A 44 30.42 -0.93 -5.48
N THR A 45 29.39 -1.64 -5.02
CA THR A 45 28.20 -1.02 -4.43
C THR A 45 27.62 -1.88 -3.30
N ALA A 46 27.14 -1.22 -2.24
CA ALA A 46 26.45 -1.87 -1.13
C ALA A 46 24.96 -2.15 -1.44
N SER A 47 24.38 -1.47 -2.43
CA SER A 47 23.01 -1.72 -2.89
C SER A 47 22.81 -1.44 -4.39
N LYS A 48 21.80 -2.07 -4.99
CA LYS A 48 21.42 -1.89 -6.38
C LYS A 48 19.91 -2.14 -6.55
N THR A 49 19.20 -1.16 -7.08
CA THR A 49 17.84 -1.37 -7.62
C THR A 49 17.95 -1.73 -9.10
N ALA A 50 17.16 -2.70 -9.55
CA ALA A 50 17.16 -3.19 -10.92
C ALA A 50 15.74 -3.51 -11.40
N ALA A 51 15.47 -3.40 -12.71
CA ALA A 51 14.24 -3.91 -13.31
C ALA A 51 14.31 -5.43 -13.52
N PRO A 52 13.16 -6.16 -13.59
CA PRO A 52 13.12 -7.51 -14.14
C PRO A 52 13.85 -7.61 -15.49
N ALA A 53 14.57 -8.71 -15.71
CA ALA A 53 15.47 -8.95 -16.83
C ALA A 53 16.68 -7.99 -16.98
N GLU A 54 16.89 -7.04 -16.06
CA GLU A 54 18.11 -6.22 -16.05
C GLU A 54 19.34 -7.06 -15.66
N GLU A 55 20.43 -6.88 -16.40
CA GLU A 55 21.73 -7.48 -16.10
C GLU A 55 22.73 -6.41 -15.65
N PHE A 56 23.49 -6.68 -14.60
CA PHE A 56 24.55 -5.79 -14.12
C PHE A 56 25.77 -6.57 -13.61
N THR A 57 26.89 -5.87 -13.40
CA THR A 57 28.12 -6.47 -12.87
C THR A 57 28.43 -5.93 -11.49
N LEU A 58 28.64 -6.85 -10.54
CA LEU A 58 29.26 -6.54 -9.25
C LEU A 58 30.73 -6.91 -9.32
N SER A 59 31.58 -6.10 -8.67
CA SER A 59 33.02 -6.32 -8.62
C SER A 59 33.56 -6.03 -7.23
N ILE A 60 34.54 -6.80 -6.78
CA ILE A 60 35.22 -6.58 -5.50
C ILE A 60 36.66 -6.11 -5.66
N THR A 61 37.10 -5.30 -4.70
CA THR A 61 38.52 -5.07 -4.40
C THR A 61 38.87 -5.90 -3.17
N LYS A 62 40.01 -6.61 -3.19
CA LYS A 62 40.47 -7.41 -2.05
C LYS A 62 41.97 -7.27 -1.81
N ILE A 63 42.42 -7.56 -0.59
CA ILE A 63 43.83 -7.79 -0.25
C ILE A 63 44.01 -9.26 0.12
N GLY A 64 45.07 -9.88 -0.40
CA GLY A 64 45.38 -11.31 -0.23
C GLY A 64 44.90 -12.19 -1.39
N ASP A 65 45.45 -13.39 -1.52
CA ASP A 65 45.31 -14.27 -2.69
C ASP A 65 44.11 -15.24 -2.64
N GLY A 66 43.27 -15.12 -1.60
CA GLY A 66 42.08 -15.95 -1.40
C GLY A 66 41.17 -16.05 -2.63
N THR A 67 40.70 -17.26 -2.92
CA THR A 67 39.74 -17.49 -4.02
C THR A 67 38.41 -16.80 -3.72
N VAL A 68 37.73 -16.32 -4.77
CA VAL A 68 36.49 -15.55 -4.65
C VAL A 68 35.32 -16.35 -5.22
N THR A 69 34.32 -16.60 -4.39
CA THR A 69 33.05 -17.22 -4.78
C THR A 69 31.89 -16.25 -4.55
N TRP A 70 30.84 -16.39 -5.35
CA TRP A 70 29.64 -15.55 -5.29
C TRP A 70 28.42 -16.40 -4.99
N SER A 71 27.50 -15.87 -4.18
CA SER A 71 26.20 -16.50 -3.90
C SER A 71 25.08 -15.46 -3.85
N SER A 72 23.87 -15.89 -4.17
CA SER A 72 22.64 -15.13 -3.95
C SER A 72 21.84 -15.78 -2.82
N SER A 73 21.20 -14.98 -1.97
CA SER A 73 20.23 -15.47 -1.00
C SER A 73 18.94 -16.00 -1.64
N ASP A 74 18.62 -15.55 -2.87
CA ASP A 74 17.45 -15.99 -3.64
C ASP A 74 17.75 -15.90 -5.16
N PRO A 75 18.16 -17.01 -5.80
CA PRO A 75 18.40 -17.08 -7.25
C PRO A 75 17.15 -16.98 -8.14
N ALA A 76 15.94 -16.99 -7.58
CA ALA A 76 14.69 -16.75 -8.32
C ALA A 76 14.36 -15.25 -8.39
N ILE A 77 14.84 -14.44 -7.44
CA ILE A 77 14.80 -12.97 -7.48
C ILE A 77 16.00 -12.41 -8.25
N ALA A 78 17.22 -12.81 -7.87
CA ALA A 78 18.45 -12.35 -8.51
C ALA A 78 19.47 -13.50 -8.60
N GLU A 79 19.76 -13.96 -9.82
CA GLU A 79 20.79 -14.98 -10.07
C GLU A 79 22.17 -14.31 -10.18
N VAL A 80 23.21 -14.95 -9.63
CA VAL A 80 24.60 -14.54 -9.83
C VAL A 80 25.37 -15.59 -10.61
N GLN A 81 26.08 -15.14 -11.65
CA GLN A 81 26.85 -15.97 -12.59
C GLN A 81 28.30 -15.47 -12.64
N GLY A 82 29.25 -16.39 -12.52
CA GLY A 82 30.69 -16.11 -12.58
C GLY A 82 31.43 -16.30 -11.26
N ALA A 83 32.74 -16.09 -11.29
CA ALA A 83 33.66 -16.28 -10.18
C ALA A 83 34.85 -15.31 -10.28
N GLY A 84 35.64 -15.18 -9.21
CA GLY A 84 36.75 -14.22 -9.18
C GLY A 84 36.28 -12.81 -8.82
N LEU A 85 37.04 -11.79 -9.25
CA LEU A 85 36.86 -10.40 -8.81
C LEU A 85 35.57 -9.72 -9.31
N SER A 86 34.84 -10.34 -10.24
CA SER A 86 33.59 -9.81 -10.78
C SER A 86 32.58 -10.93 -11.05
N ALA A 87 31.30 -10.65 -10.84
CA ALA A 87 30.21 -11.54 -11.24
C ALA A 87 29.08 -10.75 -11.92
N LYS A 88 28.45 -11.40 -12.89
CA LYS A 88 27.23 -10.94 -13.54
C LYS A 88 26.05 -11.28 -12.64
N VAL A 89 25.12 -10.33 -12.46
CA VAL A 89 23.85 -10.55 -11.77
C VAL A 89 22.73 -10.34 -12.76
N ILE A 90 21.76 -11.25 -12.76
CA ILE A 90 20.56 -11.20 -13.59
C ILE A 90 19.35 -11.04 -12.67
N ALA A 91 18.68 -9.90 -12.75
CA ALA A 91 17.41 -9.67 -12.06
C ALA A 91 16.29 -10.44 -12.77
N LYS A 92 15.49 -11.20 -12.02
CA LYS A 92 14.48 -12.11 -12.59
C LYS A 92 13.05 -11.72 -12.22
N LYS A 93 12.77 -11.67 -10.92
CA LYS A 93 11.44 -11.41 -10.35
C LYS A 93 11.54 -10.34 -9.27
N SER A 94 10.55 -9.45 -9.17
CA SER A 94 10.53 -8.42 -8.15
C SER A 94 10.60 -8.99 -6.74
N GLY A 95 11.32 -8.28 -5.87
CA GLY A 95 11.66 -8.75 -4.53
C GLY A 95 13.03 -8.25 -4.07
N ASN A 96 13.54 -8.84 -3.00
CA ASN A 96 14.83 -8.47 -2.43
C ASN A 96 15.72 -9.71 -2.29
N ALA A 97 16.97 -9.60 -2.73
CA ALA A 97 18.01 -10.61 -2.55
C ALA A 97 19.29 -9.96 -2.01
N THR A 98 20.16 -10.74 -1.38
CA THR A 98 21.53 -10.31 -1.03
C THR A 98 22.52 -11.12 -1.84
N ILE A 99 23.34 -10.42 -2.64
CA ILE A 99 24.48 -11.03 -3.32
C ILE A 99 25.70 -10.90 -2.42
N THR A 100 26.36 -12.03 -2.13
CA THR A 100 27.54 -12.09 -1.27
C THR A 100 28.75 -12.57 -2.07
N ALA A 101 29.84 -11.80 -2.04
CA ALA A 101 31.16 -12.24 -2.45
C ALA A 101 31.90 -12.75 -1.21
N ASN A 102 32.38 -14.00 -1.25
CA ASN A 102 33.17 -14.62 -0.19
C ASN A 102 34.61 -14.79 -0.68
N VAL A 103 35.58 -14.45 0.17
CA VAL A 103 37.01 -14.61 -0.08
C VAL A 103 37.55 -15.63 0.92
N ALA A 104 38.08 -16.75 0.41
CA ALA A 104 38.68 -17.78 1.25
C ALA A 104 39.95 -17.28 1.96
N ALA A 105 40.28 -17.86 3.11
CA ALA A 105 41.58 -17.63 3.74
C ALA A 105 42.71 -18.16 2.85
N ALA A 106 43.84 -17.43 2.76
CA ALA A 106 45.00 -17.83 1.98
C ALA A 106 46.28 -17.19 2.51
N GLY A 107 47.31 -18.02 2.77
CA GLY A 107 48.52 -17.56 3.47
C GLY A 107 48.16 -16.93 4.82
N ASN A 108 48.72 -15.76 5.09
CA ASN A 108 48.46 -15.03 6.34
C ASN A 108 47.15 -14.22 6.31
N TYR A 109 46.35 -14.29 5.23
CA TYR A 109 45.09 -13.54 5.12
C TYR A 109 43.90 -14.38 5.56
N GLN A 110 43.12 -13.82 6.49
CA GLN A 110 41.88 -14.43 6.97
C GLN A 110 40.78 -14.49 5.89
N ALA A 111 39.75 -15.30 6.10
CA ALA A 111 38.57 -15.27 5.24
C ALA A 111 37.78 -13.96 5.42
N GLY A 112 37.14 -13.48 4.35
CA GLY A 112 36.39 -12.22 4.33
C GLY A 112 35.15 -12.28 3.43
N SER A 113 34.24 -11.31 3.56
CA SER A 113 33.07 -11.22 2.68
C SER A 113 32.62 -9.77 2.46
N ALA A 114 31.98 -9.52 1.32
CA ALA A 114 31.30 -8.27 1.00
C ALA A 114 29.90 -8.55 0.42
N LYS A 115 28.94 -7.65 0.67
CA LYS A 115 27.52 -7.86 0.37
C LYS A 115 26.93 -6.69 -0.40
N CYS A 116 26.09 -6.98 -1.38
CA CYS A 116 25.23 -6.02 -2.07
C CYS A 116 23.76 -6.42 -1.86
N ALA A 117 22.95 -5.50 -1.35
CA ALA A 117 21.50 -5.64 -1.32
C ALA A 117 20.91 -5.34 -2.71
N VAL A 118 20.23 -6.31 -3.31
CA VAL A 118 19.61 -6.19 -4.64
C VAL A 118 18.10 -6.10 -4.47
N ALA A 119 17.50 -5.04 -5.01
CA ALA A 119 16.07 -4.79 -5.03
C ALA A 119 15.58 -4.85 -6.48
N VAL A 120 14.89 -5.93 -6.85
CA VAL A 120 14.27 -6.04 -8.18
C VAL A 120 12.88 -5.42 -8.12
N ARG A 121 12.55 -4.52 -9.06
CA ARG A 121 11.32 -3.70 -9.03
C ARG A 121 10.73 -3.50 -10.42
N VAL A 122 9.44 -3.77 -10.56
CA VAL A 122 8.65 -3.51 -11.77
C VAL A 122 8.53 -2.01 -12.01
N ASN A 123 8.87 -1.53 -13.20
CA ASN A 123 8.79 -0.10 -13.56
C ASN A 123 7.82 0.24 -14.71
N ASP A 124 7.33 -0.77 -15.44
CA ASP A 124 6.35 -0.63 -16.53
C ASP A 124 5.21 -1.68 -16.44
N PHE A 125 4.20 -1.52 -17.30
CA PHE A 125 3.01 -2.36 -17.29
C PHE A 125 3.20 -3.77 -17.89
N GLU A 126 4.12 -3.95 -18.85
CA GLU A 126 4.42 -5.27 -19.43
C GLU A 126 5.14 -6.16 -18.42
N GLN A 127 6.05 -5.60 -17.63
CA GLN A 127 6.66 -6.26 -16.49
C GLN A 127 5.62 -6.62 -15.42
N LEU A 128 4.69 -5.70 -15.09
CA LEU A 128 3.61 -6.00 -14.14
C LEU A 128 2.78 -7.19 -14.60
N LYS A 129 2.33 -7.20 -15.86
CA LYS A 129 1.58 -8.32 -16.45
C LYS A 129 2.40 -9.62 -16.43
N THR A 130 3.68 -9.56 -16.79
CA THR A 130 4.58 -10.72 -16.78
C THR A 130 4.70 -11.34 -15.39
N GLU A 131 4.86 -10.53 -14.34
CA GLU A 131 4.95 -11.04 -12.96
C GLU A 131 3.60 -11.54 -12.42
N LEU A 132 2.48 -10.89 -12.77
CA LEU A 132 1.14 -11.36 -12.41
C LEU A 132 0.74 -12.67 -13.11
N ALA A 133 1.25 -12.90 -14.33
CA ALA A 133 1.06 -14.14 -15.07
C ALA A 133 1.91 -15.31 -14.57
N ALA A 134 2.91 -15.08 -13.71
CA ALA A 134 3.84 -16.10 -13.23
C ALA A 134 3.13 -17.30 -12.56
N GLU A 135 3.71 -18.49 -12.67
CA GLU A 135 3.16 -19.72 -12.09
C GLU A 135 2.98 -19.63 -10.57
N GLY A 136 1.95 -20.31 -10.07
CA GLY A 136 1.57 -20.33 -8.65
C GLY A 136 0.27 -19.58 -8.34
N THR A 137 -0.19 -19.78 -7.10
CA THR A 137 -1.43 -19.23 -6.53
C THR A 137 -1.22 -18.02 -5.64
N GLU A 138 0.02 -17.71 -5.24
CA GLU A 138 0.38 -16.50 -4.49
C GLU A 138 1.41 -15.69 -5.27
N VAL A 139 1.07 -14.44 -5.61
CA VAL A 139 1.94 -13.52 -6.34
C VAL A 139 2.10 -12.23 -5.54
N LYS A 140 3.36 -11.84 -5.30
CA LYS A 140 3.71 -10.54 -4.70
C LYS A 140 4.58 -9.80 -5.70
N VAL A 141 4.18 -8.59 -6.07
CA VAL A 141 4.87 -7.73 -7.03
C VAL A 141 5.29 -6.44 -6.34
N TYR A 142 6.57 -6.09 -6.46
CA TYR A 142 7.13 -4.84 -5.92
C TYR A 142 7.38 -3.85 -7.05
N LEU A 143 6.68 -2.72 -7.02
CA LEU A 143 6.82 -1.63 -8.00
C LEU A 143 7.99 -0.70 -7.62
N ALA A 144 8.60 -0.07 -8.62
CA ALA A 144 9.67 0.89 -8.42
C ALA A 144 9.13 2.25 -7.90
N ASP A 145 9.93 2.95 -7.11
CA ASP A 145 9.73 4.40 -6.92
C ASP A 145 9.86 5.11 -8.27
N ALA A 146 8.97 6.07 -8.53
CA ALA A 146 8.81 6.74 -9.82
C ALA A 146 8.51 5.80 -11.01
N ALA A 147 8.03 4.56 -10.76
CA ALA A 147 7.34 3.79 -11.80
C ALA A 147 6.14 4.59 -12.34
N ALA A 148 5.93 4.51 -13.65
CA ALA A 148 4.80 5.11 -14.35
C ALA A 148 4.02 4.00 -15.05
N ILE A 149 3.26 3.22 -14.26
CA ILE A 149 2.48 2.10 -14.80
C ILE A 149 1.22 2.66 -15.46
N GLU A 150 1.06 2.46 -16.77
CA GLU A 150 -0.16 2.80 -17.50
C GLU A 150 -0.98 1.53 -17.74
N MET A 151 -2.08 1.35 -17.00
CA MET A 151 -2.99 0.20 -17.16
C MET A 151 -4.03 0.50 -18.25
N ASP A 152 -3.70 0.18 -19.50
CA ASP A 152 -4.53 0.42 -20.69
C ASP A 152 -5.34 -0.80 -21.16
N GLU A 153 -5.03 -2.01 -20.66
CA GLU A 153 -5.82 -3.25 -20.84
C GLU A 153 -6.33 -3.86 -19.51
N ASP A 154 -7.39 -4.66 -19.57
CA ASP A 154 -7.94 -5.34 -18.38
C ASP A 154 -7.04 -6.52 -17.99
N VAL A 155 -6.66 -6.62 -16.71
CA VAL A 155 -5.72 -7.63 -16.21
C VAL A 155 -6.48 -8.70 -15.43
N ASP A 156 -6.49 -9.93 -15.95
CA ASP A 156 -7.14 -11.08 -15.32
C ASP A 156 -6.13 -11.86 -14.45
N ILE A 157 -6.37 -11.86 -13.13
CA ILE A 157 -5.54 -12.56 -12.14
C ILE A 157 -6.32 -13.65 -11.41
N THR A 158 -7.35 -14.21 -12.06
CA THR A 158 -8.15 -15.26 -11.43
C THR A 158 -7.37 -16.55 -11.15
N GLY A 159 -7.75 -17.21 -10.05
CA GLY A 159 -7.00 -18.29 -9.41
C GLY A 159 -5.81 -17.84 -8.54
N LYS A 160 -5.49 -16.54 -8.45
CA LYS A 160 -4.31 -16.02 -7.75
C LYS A 160 -4.66 -15.07 -6.62
N LYS A 161 -4.05 -15.28 -5.45
CA LYS A 161 -3.89 -14.28 -4.39
C LYS A 161 -2.79 -13.32 -4.80
N VAL A 162 -3.10 -12.02 -4.87
CA VAL A 162 -2.18 -11.01 -5.39
C VAL A 162 -1.93 -9.90 -4.38
N ALA A 163 -0.67 -9.52 -4.19
CA ALA A 163 -0.29 -8.29 -3.51
C ALA A 163 0.62 -7.43 -4.41
N ILE A 164 0.20 -6.21 -4.71
CA ILE A 164 1.00 -5.22 -5.45
C ILE A 164 1.43 -4.13 -4.47
N ILE A 165 2.75 -3.93 -4.34
CA ILE A 165 3.36 -3.10 -3.30
C ILE A 165 4.25 -2.06 -3.95
N GLY A 166 3.90 -0.78 -3.83
CA GLY A 166 4.72 0.34 -4.27
C GLY A 166 5.70 0.87 -3.21
N GLY A 167 6.40 1.93 -3.60
CA GLY A 167 7.22 2.78 -2.73
C GLY A 167 6.60 4.17 -2.53
N THR A 168 7.34 5.09 -1.91
CA THR A 168 6.87 6.44 -1.56
C THR A 168 6.42 7.27 -2.77
N ASN A 169 6.94 6.98 -3.97
CA ASN A 169 6.68 7.73 -5.20
C ASN A 169 6.26 6.84 -6.38
N THR A 170 5.72 5.64 -6.13
CA THR A 170 5.11 4.81 -7.18
C THR A 170 3.81 5.43 -7.67
N ALA A 171 3.65 5.52 -8.99
CA ALA A 171 2.44 6.04 -9.64
C ALA A 171 1.83 5.03 -10.63
N MET A 172 0.50 5.04 -10.73
CA MET A 172 -0.26 4.27 -11.71
C MET A 172 -1.31 5.18 -12.37
N THR A 173 -1.38 5.15 -13.70
CA THR A 173 -2.51 5.71 -14.49
C THR A 173 -3.42 4.56 -14.86
N VAL A 174 -4.70 4.64 -14.51
CA VAL A 174 -5.63 3.52 -14.65
C VAL A 174 -6.78 3.84 -15.60
N LYS A 175 -6.79 3.11 -16.73
CA LYS A 175 -7.88 3.16 -17.73
C LYS A 175 -8.80 1.95 -17.62
N LYS A 176 -8.26 0.83 -17.13
CA LYS A 176 -8.87 -0.50 -17.11
C LYS A 176 -8.87 -1.14 -15.72
N ALA A 177 -9.33 -2.39 -15.64
CA ALA A 177 -9.61 -3.06 -14.39
C ALA A 177 -8.75 -4.31 -14.16
N PHE A 178 -8.48 -4.62 -12.89
CA PHE A 178 -8.19 -5.98 -12.47
C PHE A 178 -9.49 -6.81 -12.44
N GLN A 179 -9.44 -8.06 -12.91
CA GLN A 179 -10.49 -9.06 -12.66
C GLN A 179 -9.97 -10.11 -11.69
N ILE A 180 -10.68 -10.29 -10.57
CA ILE A 180 -10.27 -11.13 -9.44
C ILE A 180 -11.37 -12.13 -9.07
N ASP A 181 -10.95 -13.22 -8.40
CA ASP A 181 -11.81 -14.21 -7.76
C ASP A 181 -11.18 -14.77 -6.46
N ASN A 182 -10.19 -14.07 -5.92
CA ASN A 182 -9.39 -14.45 -4.75
C ASN A 182 -8.84 -13.18 -4.06
N ASP A 183 -8.01 -13.33 -3.03
CA ASP A 183 -7.47 -12.22 -2.24
C ASP A 183 -6.67 -11.21 -3.10
N PHE A 184 -6.88 -9.91 -2.86
CA PHE A 184 -6.20 -8.83 -3.58
C PHE A 184 -5.79 -7.69 -2.65
N ALA A 185 -4.50 -7.38 -2.62
CA ALA A 185 -3.94 -6.26 -1.86
C ALA A 185 -3.21 -5.27 -2.78
N LEU A 186 -3.46 -3.97 -2.59
CA LEU A 186 -2.71 -2.89 -3.20
C LEU A 186 -2.23 -1.91 -2.11
N SER A 187 -0.94 -1.63 -2.06
CA SER A 187 -0.41 -0.68 -1.07
C SER A 187 0.72 0.22 -1.55
N ASN A 188 0.82 1.41 -0.95
CA ASN A 188 1.82 2.43 -1.24
C ASN A 188 1.82 2.91 -2.71
N VAL A 189 0.67 3.28 -3.25
CA VAL A 189 0.53 3.69 -4.65
C VAL A 189 -0.30 4.97 -4.80
N LYS A 190 0.20 5.91 -5.63
CA LYS A 190 -0.56 7.07 -6.12
C LYS A 190 -1.24 6.68 -7.43
N ILE A 191 -2.57 6.80 -7.51
CA ILE A 191 -3.37 6.28 -8.62
C ILE A 191 -4.16 7.43 -9.25
N ASP A 192 -4.00 7.64 -10.55
CA ASP A 192 -4.83 8.56 -11.33
C ASP A 192 -5.88 7.80 -12.14
N PHE A 193 -7.15 8.09 -11.86
CA PHE A 193 -8.31 7.54 -12.55
C PHE A 193 -8.90 8.50 -13.60
N SER A 194 -8.15 9.54 -14.00
CA SER A 194 -8.56 10.50 -15.04
C SER A 194 -8.98 9.86 -16.37
N GLU A 195 -8.50 8.66 -16.70
CA GLU A 195 -8.88 7.91 -17.91
C GLU A 195 -9.71 6.63 -17.63
N GLN A 196 -10.16 6.45 -16.38
CA GLN A 196 -10.87 5.24 -15.93
C GLN A 196 -12.17 4.98 -16.72
N ALA A 197 -12.19 3.90 -17.50
CA ALA A 197 -13.33 3.51 -18.34
C ALA A 197 -14.33 2.55 -17.63
N SER A 198 -13.86 1.80 -16.63
CA SER A 198 -14.62 0.82 -15.84
C SER A 198 -14.25 0.95 -14.35
N TYR A 199 -14.86 0.18 -13.46
CA TYR A 199 -14.36 0.03 -12.09
C TYR A 199 -12.86 -0.34 -12.06
N PHE A 200 -12.16 -0.16 -10.93
CA PHE A 200 -10.76 -0.58 -10.84
C PHE A 200 -10.59 -2.07 -10.53
N VAL A 201 -11.28 -2.58 -9.51
CA VAL A 201 -11.25 -4.00 -9.12
C VAL A 201 -12.63 -4.60 -9.38
N GLY A 202 -12.64 -5.61 -10.26
CA GLY A 202 -13.82 -6.35 -10.64
C GLY A 202 -13.80 -7.77 -10.13
N PHE A 203 -14.94 -8.23 -9.64
CA PHE A 203 -15.14 -9.66 -9.41
C PHE A 203 -15.56 -10.31 -10.74
N LYS A 204 -14.79 -11.29 -11.21
CA LYS A 204 -15.03 -12.01 -12.47
C LYS A 204 -16.34 -12.80 -12.39
N ASN A 205 -16.87 -13.27 -13.52
CA ASN A 205 -18.04 -14.15 -13.50
C ASN A 205 -17.66 -15.55 -13.00
N ALA A 206 -18.07 -15.90 -11.78
CA ALA A 206 -17.93 -17.23 -11.22
C ALA A 206 -18.70 -18.30 -12.01
N THR A 207 -18.27 -19.56 -11.96
CA THR A 207 -19.04 -20.72 -12.43
C THR A 207 -20.02 -21.23 -11.37
N GLU A 208 -19.67 -21.11 -10.10
CA GLU A 208 -20.41 -21.65 -8.94
C GLU A 208 -21.52 -20.71 -8.43
N GLU A 209 -22.21 -21.14 -7.36
CA GLU A 209 -23.35 -20.44 -6.74
C GLU A 209 -22.92 -19.31 -5.77
N VAL A 210 -21.85 -19.52 -5.00
CA VAL A 210 -21.18 -18.51 -4.16
C VAL A 210 -19.68 -18.77 -4.17
N VAL A 211 -18.87 -17.73 -4.43
CA VAL A 211 -17.40 -17.80 -4.30
C VAL A 211 -16.95 -17.04 -3.06
N LYS A 212 -16.28 -17.74 -2.15
CA LYS A 212 -15.69 -17.13 -0.95
C LYS A 212 -14.27 -16.69 -1.25
N ILE A 213 -13.96 -15.44 -0.92
CA ILE A 213 -12.60 -14.89 -0.95
C ILE A 213 -12.28 -14.28 0.41
N GLY A 214 -11.01 -14.21 0.77
CA GLY A 214 -10.59 -13.58 2.01
C GLY A 214 -10.70 -12.08 1.90
N ASP A 215 -9.56 -11.43 1.64
CA ASP A 215 -9.40 -10.01 1.86
C ASP A 215 -9.12 -9.25 0.56
N VAL A 216 -9.83 -8.13 0.39
CA VAL A 216 -9.60 -7.15 -0.67
C VAL A 216 -9.21 -5.83 0.00
N THR A 217 -7.92 -5.50 -0.01
CA THR A 217 -7.34 -4.44 0.84
C THR A 217 -6.58 -3.38 0.05
N PHE A 218 -6.85 -2.13 0.39
CA PHE A 218 -6.21 -0.94 -0.17
C PHE A 218 -5.61 -0.15 0.99
N GLU A 219 -4.28 -0.11 1.08
CA GLU A 219 -3.57 0.47 2.22
C GLU A 219 -2.55 1.53 1.77
N ASN A 220 -2.57 2.71 2.39
CA ASN A 220 -1.65 3.79 2.04
C ASN A 220 -1.66 4.15 0.54
N ILE A 221 -2.85 4.23 -0.06
CA ILE A 221 -3.02 4.65 -1.45
C ILE A 221 -3.54 6.08 -1.54
N VAL A 222 -3.23 6.76 -2.65
CA VAL A 222 -3.76 8.08 -3.00
C VAL A 222 -4.45 7.96 -4.36
N ALA A 223 -5.74 7.64 -4.34
CA ALA A 223 -6.59 7.56 -5.52
C ALA A 223 -7.19 8.93 -5.85
N LYS A 224 -6.98 9.42 -7.08
CA LYS A 224 -7.54 10.69 -7.57
C LYS A 224 -8.40 10.54 -8.82
N ASN A 225 -9.28 11.51 -9.04
CA ASN A 225 -10.10 11.66 -10.25
C ASN A 225 -11.05 10.48 -10.58
N MET A 226 -11.58 9.75 -9.59
CA MET A 226 -12.35 8.53 -9.87
C MET A 226 -13.61 8.75 -10.72
N LYS A 227 -13.68 8.07 -11.88
CA LYS A 227 -14.77 8.13 -12.86
C LYS A 227 -15.77 6.97 -12.75
N GLN A 228 -15.41 5.90 -12.04
CA GLN A 228 -16.19 4.69 -11.79
C GLN A 228 -15.83 4.13 -10.39
N PRO A 229 -16.54 3.11 -9.88
CA PRO A 229 -16.24 2.54 -8.56
C PRO A 229 -14.82 2.00 -8.41
N LEU A 230 -14.30 2.03 -7.19
CA LEU A 230 -13.03 1.36 -6.86
C LEU A 230 -13.22 -0.15 -6.92
N PHE A 231 -14.34 -0.63 -6.38
CA PHE A 231 -14.74 -2.03 -6.37
C PHE A 231 -16.13 -2.19 -6.99
N ALA A 232 -16.31 -3.15 -7.90
CA ALA A 232 -17.63 -3.53 -8.36
C ALA A 232 -17.74 -5.00 -8.75
N SER A 233 -18.95 -5.57 -8.61
CA SER A 233 -19.26 -6.89 -9.16
C SER A 233 -20.07 -6.78 -10.45
N LYS A 234 -19.80 -7.68 -11.42
CA LYS A 234 -20.51 -7.65 -12.71
C LYS A 234 -21.79 -8.48 -12.75
N GLN A 235 -21.86 -9.68 -12.15
CA GLN A 235 -23.11 -10.48 -12.18
C GLN A 235 -23.26 -11.70 -11.24
N LYS A 236 -22.42 -11.90 -10.20
CA LYS A 236 -22.51 -13.09 -9.32
C LYS A 236 -22.06 -12.90 -7.86
N ASN A 237 -22.37 -13.92 -7.06
CA ASN A 237 -22.26 -13.96 -5.60
C ASN A 237 -20.83 -14.17 -5.07
N TYR A 238 -20.07 -13.09 -4.92
CA TYR A 238 -18.83 -13.11 -4.15
C TYR A 238 -19.09 -12.74 -2.69
N LEU A 239 -18.57 -13.57 -1.78
CA LEU A 239 -18.53 -13.32 -0.35
C LEU A 239 -17.10 -13.10 0.12
N MET A 240 -16.79 -11.86 0.51
CA MET A 240 -15.51 -11.44 1.08
C MET A 240 -15.51 -11.53 2.61
N ASN A 241 -14.36 -11.82 3.22
CA ASN A 241 -14.15 -11.54 4.64
C ASN A 241 -14.08 -10.01 4.85
N ASN A 242 -13.23 -9.32 4.10
CA ASN A 242 -13.00 -7.89 4.25
C ASN A 242 -12.90 -7.18 2.88
N ILE A 243 -13.59 -6.04 2.75
CA ILE A 243 -13.18 -4.96 1.84
C ILE A 243 -12.67 -3.82 2.74
N SER A 244 -11.39 -3.45 2.60
CA SER A 244 -10.77 -2.42 3.45
C SER A 244 -10.11 -1.31 2.63
N ILE A 245 -10.41 -0.06 2.98
CA ILE A 245 -9.66 1.13 2.59
C ILE A 245 -9.08 1.73 3.87
N THR A 246 -7.76 1.63 4.02
CA THR A 246 -7.04 1.95 5.27
C THR A 246 -5.90 2.93 5.01
N ASN A 247 -5.74 3.95 5.88
CA ASN A 247 -4.68 4.96 5.78
C ASN A 247 -4.60 5.63 4.39
N SER A 248 -5.74 5.87 3.74
CA SER A 248 -5.81 6.15 2.30
C SER A 248 -6.58 7.43 1.97
N ILE A 249 -6.26 8.03 0.82
CA ILE A 249 -6.97 9.19 0.26
C ILE A 249 -7.68 8.74 -1.02
N VAL A 250 -8.98 9.01 -1.12
CA VAL A 250 -9.81 8.63 -2.29
C VAL A 250 -10.68 9.82 -2.72
N GLU A 251 -10.37 10.36 -3.89
CA GLU A 251 -11.15 11.41 -4.54
C GLU A 251 -12.15 10.83 -5.55
N MET A 252 -13.42 11.04 -5.30
CA MET A 252 -14.47 10.85 -6.27
C MET A 252 -14.48 12.04 -7.24
N GLY A 253 -14.01 11.82 -8.47
CA GLY A 253 -14.05 12.80 -9.56
C GLY A 253 -15.37 12.79 -10.35
N SER A 254 -16.33 11.94 -9.98
CA SER A 254 -17.63 11.79 -10.64
C SER A 254 -18.70 11.23 -9.71
N ASN A 255 -19.97 11.43 -10.08
CA ASN A 255 -21.17 10.96 -9.37
C ASN A 255 -21.35 9.43 -9.42
N LYS A 256 -20.45 8.69 -8.77
CA LYS A 256 -20.42 7.21 -8.68
C LYS A 256 -20.34 6.74 -7.23
N ASN A 257 -20.58 5.45 -7.03
CA ASN A 257 -20.30 4.78 -5.76
C ASN A 257 -18.78 4.54 -5.65
N VAL A 258 -18.23 4.50 -4.44
CA VAL A 258 -16.87 3.97 -4.18
C VAL A 258 -16.89 2.44 -4.31
N ILE A 259 -17.94 1.81 -3.80
CA ILE A 259 -18.17 0.36 -3.84
C ILE A 259 -19.57 0.10 -4.43
N ASP A 260 -19.66 -0.62 -5.55
CA ASP A 260 -20.94 -1.08 -6.14
C ASP A 260 -21.01 -2.61 -6.20
N LEU A 261 -21.60 -3.23 -5.17
CA LEU A 261 -21.84 -4.68 -5.15
C LEU A 261 -23.27 -5.04 -5.60
N SER A 262 -23.95 -4.14 -6.33
CA SER A 262 -25.37 -4.32 -6.65
C SER A 262 -25.70 -5.48 -7.59
N SER A 263 -24.69 -6.06 -8.24
CA SER A 263 -24.80 -7.23 -9.11
C SER A 263 -24.69 -8.56 -8.36
N GLY A 264 -24.81 -8.55 -7.03
CA GLY A 264 -24.97 -9.77 -6.21
C GLY A 264 -23.82 -10.07 -5.24
N SER A 265 -22.90 -9.14 -4.93
CA SER A 265 -21.75 -9.43 -4.04
C SER A 265 -21.89 -8.81 -2.64
N SER A 266 -21.13 -9.30 -1.66
CA SER A 266 -21.19 -8.87 -0.26
C SER A 266 -19.89 -9.18 0.50
N ALA A 267 -19.67 -8.53 1.63
CA ALA A 267 -18.55 -8.79 2.53
C ALA A 267 -19.03 -8.92 3.99
N TYR A 268 -18.32 -9.69 4.83
CA TYR A 268 -18.55 -9.67 6.28
C TYR A 268 -18.21 -8.31 6.87
N ASN A 269 -17.07 -7.72 6.49
CA ASN A 269 -16.67 -6.39 6.92
C ASN A 269 -16.41 -5.46 5.73
N ILE A 270 -16.88 -4.22 5.83
CA ILE A 270 -16.58 -3.13 4.91
C ILE A 270 -15.99 -1.99 5.74
N ASN A 271 -14.69 -1.74 5.56
CA ASN A 271 -13.87 -0.93 6.46
C ASN A 271 -13.37 0.32 5.75
N PHE A 272 -13.67 1.49 6.32
CA PHE A 272 -13.08 2.78 6.00
C PHE A 272 -12.37 3.27 7.26
N GLU A 273 -11.05 3.16 7.28
CA GLU A 273 -10.26 3.38 8.50
C GLU A 273 -9.10 4.35 8.26
N LYS A 274 -8.94 5.36 9.13
CA LYS A 274 -7.81 6.33 9.05
C LYS A 274 -7.70 6.98 7.66
N SER A 275 -8.82 7.15 6.98
CA SER A 275 -8.87 7.45 5.55
C SER A 275 -9.66 8.72 5.26
N THR A 276 -9.40 9.33 4.10
CA THR A 276 -10.15 10.49 3.62
C THR A 276 -10.83 10.14 2.30
N ILE A 277 -12.16 10.10 2.30
CA ILE A 277 -12.98 9.85 1.12
C ILE A 277 -13.74 11.14 0.81
N TYR A 278 -13.58 11.71 -0.39
CA TYR A 278 -14.09 13.05 -0.68
C TYR A 278 -14.52 13.26 -2.12
N ALA A 279 -15.25 14.35 -2.36
CA ALA A 279 -15.52 14.89 -3.67
C ALA A 279 -15.27 16.41 -3.72
N THR A 280 -14.64 16.88 -4.79
CA THR A 280 -14.35 18.33 -5.00
C THR A 280 -15.58 19.11 -5.48
N VAL A 281 -16.62 18.42 -5.94
CA VAL A 281 -17.96 18.96 -6.25
C VAL A 281 -19.02 18.10 -5.55
N SER A 282 -20.18 18.67 -5.21
CA SER A 282 -21.19 17.97 -4.39
C SER A 282 -21.78 16.76 -5.11
N HIS A 283 -21.61 15.58 -4.52
CA HIS A 283 -22.03 14.33 -5.12
C HIS A 283 -23.40 13.86 -4.61
N SER A 284 -24.25 13.38 -5.52
CA SER A 284 -25.60 12.86 -5.18
C SER A 284 -25.74 11.35 -5.36
N THR A 285 -24.65 10.63 -5.62
CA THR A 285 -24.62 9.16 -5.64
C THR A 285 -24.10 8.66 -4.29
N ALA A 286 -24.69 7.58 -3.76
CA ALA A 286 -24.31 6.97 -2.49
C ALA A 286 -22.85 6.43 -2.49
N THR A 287 -22.18 6.40 -1.34
CA THR A 287 -20.79 5.90 -1.21
C THR A 287 -20.69 4.38 -1.46
N PHE A 288 -21.65 3.62 -0.94
CA PHE A 288 -21.78 2.16 -1.12
C PHE A 288 -23.17 1.82 -1.66
N LYS A 289 -23.26 0.69 -2.39
CA LYS A 289 -24.51 0.17 -2.93
C LYS A 289 -24.55 -1.36 -2.84
N SER A 290 -25.59 -1.89 -2.19
CA SER A 290 -25.79 -3.34 -2.03
C SER A 290 -26.53 -3.95 -3.22
N GLN A 291 -26.45 -5.28 -3.32
CA GLN A 291 -27.40 -6.11 -4.06
C GLN A 291 -28.85 -5.89 -3.61
N SER A 292 -29.80 -6.21 -4.48
CA SER A 292 -31.23 -6.30 -4.17
C SER A 292 -31.64 -7.73 -3.84
N GLY A 293 -32.66 -7.90 -2.99
CA GLY A 293 -33.22 -9.21 -2.65
C GLY A 293 -32.64 -9.75 -1.35
N GLN A 294 -32.51 -11.07 -1.25
CA GLN A 294 -31.90 -11.72 -0.08
C GLN A 294 -30.38 -11.68 -0.12
N LYS A 295 -29.79 -11.94 1.04
CA LYS A 295 -28.35 -11.97 1.30
C LYS A 295 -27.72 -13.20 0.63
N ILE A 296 -26.41 -13.17 0.33
CA ILE A 296 -25.73 -14.12 -0.57
C ILE A 296 -25.90 -15.61 -0.24
N ILE A 297 -26.16 -15.93 1.03
CA ILE A 297 -27.07 -16.98 1.54
C ILE A 297 -26.97 -16.80 3.07
N ASP A 298 -27.63 -15.76 3.56
CA ASP A 298 -27.66 -15.30 4.97
C ASP A 298 -26.34 -14.95 5.69
N LEU A 299 -25.18 -14.85 5.02
CA LEU A 299 -23.84 -14.88 5.67
C LEU A 299 -23.75 -16.10 6.62
N ASP A 300 -24.23 -17.24 6.11
CA ASP A 300 -24.09 -18.57 6.68
C ASP A 300 -24.71 -18.69 8.09
N GLU A 301 -26.04 -18.66 8.13
CA GLU A 301 -26.95 -18.90 9.26
C GLU A 301 -27.03 -17.84 10.38
N SER A 302 -26.01 -17.02 10.64
CA SER A 302 -26.08 -15.94 11.64
C SER A 302 -25.14 -14.74 11.44
N GLY A 303 -24.35 -14.71 10.36
CA GLY A 303 -23.28 -13.71 10.21
C GLY A 303 -23.76 -12.26 10.15
N ILE A 304 -23.19 -11.41 11.00
CA ILE A 304 -23.41 -9.95 10.96
C ILE A 304 -22.52 -9.34 9.88
N GLN A 305 -23.11 -8.61 8.94
CA GLN A 305 -22.37 -7.68 8.07
C GLN A 305 -22.08 -6.41 8.85
N THR A 306 -20.80 -6.11 9.06
CA THR A 306 -20.34 -4.92 9.78
C THR A 306 -19.76 -3.90 8.81
N PHE A 307 -20.25 -2.67 8.90
CA PHE A 307 -19.64 -1.51 8.26
C PHE A 307 -18.89 -0.74 9.33
N ASN A 308 -17.57 -0.66 9.20
CA ASN A 308 -16.69 0.06 10.11
C ASN A 308 -16.25 1.37 9.44
N LEU A 309 -16.77 2.49 9.94
CA LEU A 309 -16.31 3.83 9.60
C LEU A 309 -15.59 4.33 10.85
N LEU A 310 -14.26 4.30 10.83
CA LEU A 310 -13.42 4.54 12.01
C LEU A 310 -12.36 5.59 11.72
N ASN A 311 -12.32 6.65 12.53
CA ASN A 311 -11.31 7.71 12.48
C ASN A 311 -11.03 8.18 11.03
N SER A 312 -12.07 8.55 10.30
CA SER A 312 -11.98 8.88 8.87
C SER A 312 -12.70 10.19 8.55
N THR A 313 -12.24 10.88 7.50
CA THR A 313 -12.91 12.08 6.96
C THR A 313 -13.75 11.72 5.74
N PHE A 314 -15.00 12.16 5.76
CA PHE A 314 -15.93 12.10 4.65
C PHE A 314 -16.36 13.51 4.28
N TYR A 315 -16.05 13.96 3.06
CA TYR A 315 -16.30 15.33 2.63
C TYR A 315 -17.11 15.38 1.33
N ASN A 316 -18.24 16.09 1.36
CA ASN A 316 -19.06 16.44 0.20
C ASN A 316 -19.64 15.22 -0.56
N LEU A 317 -19.75 14.08 0.14
CA LEU A 317 -20.27 12.82 -0.39
C LEU A 317 -21.77 12.71 -0.14
N THR A 318 -22.54 12.30 -1.15
CA THR A 318 -23.97 11.95 -0.99
C THR A 318 -24.86 13.11 -0.51
N TYR A 319 -24.49 14.37 -0.76
CA TYR A 319 -25.12 15.61 -0.29
C TYR A 319 -26.66 15.66 -0.38
N ASN A 320 -27.27 14.99 -1.37
CA ASN A 320 -28.73 14.88 -1.55
C ASN A 320 -29.25 13.42 -1.59
N ALA A 321 -28.46 12.46 -1.13
CA ALA A 321 -28.76 11.02 -1.19
C ALA A 321 -28.39 10.28 0.09
N ASN A 322 -29.03 9.14 0.35
CA ASN A 322 -28.68 8.32 1.50
C ASN A 322 -27.20 7.91 1.39
N PHE A 323 -26.45 8.01 2.49
CA PHE A 323 -25.00 7.78 2.48
C PHE A 323 -24.66 6.42 1.84
N PHE A 324 -25.46 5.39 2.11
CA PHE A 324 -25.46 4.12 1.39
C PHE A 324 -26.79 3.90 0.65
N GLN A 325 -26.73 3.37 -0.58
CA GLN A 325 -27.88 2.75 -1.24
C GLN A 325 -27.98 1.29 -0.79
N HIS A 326 -28.33 1.09 0.48
CA HIS A 326 -28.49 -0.23 1.08
C HIS A 326 -29.90 -0.76 0.77
N ARG A 327 -30.03 -1.58 -0.28
CA ARG A 327 -31.30 -2.16 -0.76
C ARG A 327 -31.82 -3.30 0.12
N GLN A 328 -31.04 -3.74 1.10
CA GLN A 328 -31.37 -4.76 2.09
C GLN A 328 -31.51 -4.12 3.48
N ASN A 329 -32.12 -2.93 3.58
CA ASN A 329 -32.15 -2.16 4.82
C ASN A 329 -33.06 -2.79 5.89
N SER A 330 -32.99 -2.24 7.11
CA SER A 330 -33.85 -2.61 8.24
C SER A 330 -33.66 -4.04 8.78
N GLN A 331 -32.48 -4.64 8.57
CA GLN A 331 -32.19 -6.04 8.91
C GLN A 331 -31.43 -6.19 10.24
N THR A 332 -31.69 -7.28 10.97
CA THR A 332 -31.01 -7.60 12.25
C THR A 332 -29.55 -7.99 12.08
N TRP A 333 -29.19 -8.54 10.92
CA TRP A 333 -27.83 -9.02 10.59
C TRP A 333 -26.91 -7.92 10.04
N LEU A 334 -27.32 -6.66 10.11
CA LEU A 334 -26.51 -5.49 9.76
C LEU A 334 -26.00 -4.83 11.05
N LYS A 335 -24.78 -4.28 11.00
CA LYS A 335 -24.19 -3.47 12.07
C LYS A 335 -23.43 -2.30 11.49
N PHE A 336 -23.67 -1.10 12.01
CA PHE A 336 -22.89 0.10 11.71
C PHE A 336 -22.06 0.47 12.94
N VAL A 337 -20.73 0.47 12.80
CA VAL A 337 -19.79 1.02 13.78
C VAL A 337 -19.26 2.32 13.18
N VAL A 338 -19.58 3.45 13.80
CA VAL A 338 -19.28 4.78 13.28
C VAL A 338 -18.63 5.58 14.41
N LYS A 339 -17.29 5.60 14.43
CA LYS A 339 -16.54 6.19 15.55
C LYS A 339 -15.44 7.13 15.11
N GLU A 340 -15.32 8.24 15.84
CA GLU A 340 -14.21 9.20 15.72
C GLU A 340 -14.09 9.82 14.31
N ASN A 341 -15.17 9.85 13.51
CA ASN A 341 -15.13 10.36 12.14
C ASN A 341 -15.47 11.86 12.05
N ILE A 342 -15.14 12.45 10.91
CA ILE A 342 -15.62 13.77 10.49
C ILE A 342 -16.47 13.60 9.25
N PHE A 343 -17.74 14.01 9.32
CA PHE A 343 -18.65 14.12 8.19
C PHE A 343 -18.92 15.59 7.91
N VAL A 344 -18.52 16.09 6.75
CA VAL A 344 -18.79 17.46 6.29
C VAL A 344 -19.55 17.42 4.97
N ASN A 345 -20.71 18.09 4.92
CA ASN A 345 -21.59 18.15 3.75
C ASN A 345 -21.95 16.75 3.21
N CYS A 346 -22.24 15.82 4.12
CA CYS A 346 -22.54 14.43 3.81
C CYS A 346 -23.99 14.05 4.11
N GLY A 347 -24.54 13.13 3.31
CA GLY A 347 -25.85 12.52 3.54
C GLY A 347 -27.04 13.39 3.11
N LYS A 348 -28.16 12.74 2.78
CA LYS A 348 -29.41 13.39 2.39
C LYS A 348 -29.95 14.25 3.53
N SER A 349 -30.07 15.56 3.28
CA SER A 349 -30.63 16.50 4.26
C SER A 349 -29.94 16.40 5.62
N ASN A 350 -28.61 16.21 5.63
CA ASN A 350 -27.83 16.04 6.85
C ASN A 350 -28.33 14.85 7.72
N GLN A 351 -28.44 13.67 7.10
CA GLN A 351 -28.74 12.41 7.79
C GLN A 351 -27.84 11.30 7.26
N VAL A 352 -26.60 11.29 7.75
CA VAL A 352 -25.59 10.25 7.55
C VAL A 352 -26.02 8.97 8.27
N ILE A 353 -26.37 9.00 9.56
CA ILE A 353 -26.60 7.78 10.35
C ILE A 353 -27.83 7.01 9.84
N GLN A 354 -28.96 7.68 9.62
CA GLN A 354 -30.11 7.07 8.93
C GLN A 354 -29.78 6.71 7.47
N GLY A 355 -28.92 7.50 6.82
CA GLY A 355 -28.45 7.29 5.45
C GLY A 355 -27.62 6.00 5.25
N LEU A 356 -26.92 5.52 6.28
CA LEU A 356 -26.21 4.23 6.26
C LEU A 356 -27.20 3.06 6.09
N ASN A 357 -28.36 3.13 6.76
CA ASN A 357 -29.47 2.18 6.61
C ASN A 357 -30.35 2.47 5.38
N GLY A 358 -29.80 3.12 4.35
CA GLY A 358 -30.55 3.46 3.14
C GLY A 358 -31.80 4.33 3.39
N GLY A 359 -31.80 5.15 4.45
CA GLY A 359 -32.95 5.97 4.85
C GLY A 359 -33.99 5.24 5.70
N GLY A 360 -33.77 3.96 6.05
CA GLY A 360 -34.73 3.15 6.82
C GLY A 360 -34.88 3.60 8.27
N THR A 361 -36.13 3.72 8.75
CA THR A 361 -36.51 4.16 10.10
C THR A 361 -36.78 3.01 11.08
N SER A 362 -36.33 1.79 10.76
CA SER A 362 -36.51 0.62 11.63
C SER A 362 -35.57 0.67 12.84
N LYS A 363 -35.96 0.02 13.95
CA LYS A 363 -35.06 -0.24 15.09
C LYS A 363 -33.91 -1.19 14.76
N ASN A 364 -34.02 -1.93 13.66
CA ASN A 364 -32.88 -2.63 13.07
C ASN A 364 -32.28 -1.73 11.97
N PRO A 365 -30.96 -1.65 11.81
CA PRO A 365 -29.92 -2.52 12.39
C PRO A 365 -29.37 -2.09 13.75
N THR A 366 -28.29 -2.77 14.20
CA THR A 366 -27.49 -2.34 15.35
C THR A 366 -26.62 -1.14 14.97
N PHE A 367 -26.65 -0.10 15.79
CA PHE A 367 -25.83 1.10 15.64
C PHE A 367 -24.89 1.26 16.84
N ASP A 368 -23.61 1.48 16.58
CA ASP A 368 -22.58 1.80 17.58
C ASP A 368 -21.87 3.09 17.13
N VAL A 369 -22.53 4.22 17.42
CA VAL A 369 -22.16 5.57 16.95
C VAL A 369 -21.60 6.37 18.13
N ASP A 370 -20.33 6.77 18.05
CA ASP A 370 -19.62 7.43 19.15
C ASP A 370 -18.62 8.49 18.66
N SER A 371 -18.57 9.66 19.30
CA SER A 371 -17.47 10.62 19.19
C SER A 371 -17.19 11.15 17.76
N ASN A 372 -18.22 11.24 16.91
CA ASN A 372 -18.10 11.79 15.55
C ASN A 372 -18.41 13.29 15.52
N VAL A 373 -17.98 13.97 14.46
CA VAL A 373 -18.42 15.33 14.11
C VAL A 373 -19.32 15.28 12.87
N PHE A 374 -20.45 15.98 12.92
CA PHE A 374 -21.36 16.14 11.78
C PHE A 374 -21.55 17.62 11.46
N ASN A 375 -21.16 18.03 10.26
CA ASN A 375 -21.38 19.37 9.75
C ASN A 375 -22.06 19.36 8.40
N PHE A 376 -22.95 20.31 8.18
CA PHE A 376 -23.65 20.48 6.91
C PHE A 376 -23.91 21.97 6.66
N ASP A 377 -23.60 22.42 5.44
CA ASP A 377 -23.70 23.83 5.00
C ASP A 377 -23.02 24.83 5.96
N GLY A 378 -21.91 24.41 6.57
CA GLY A 378 -21.10 25.22 7.49
C GLY A 378 -21.65 25.33 8.92
N ALA A 379 -22.72 24.62 9.26
CA ALA A 379 -23.24 24.52 10.62
C ALA A 379 -22.88 23.17 11.27
N ASP A 380 -22.77 23.16 12.60
CA ASP A 380 -22.75 21.92 13.39
C ASP A 380 -24.14 21.30 13.43
N GLN A 381 -24.16 19.98 13.40
CA GLN A 381 -25.35 19.15 13.22
C GLN A 381 -25.37 17.96 14.18
N SER A 382 -24.39 17.88 15.08
CA SER A 382 -24.13 16.73 15.95
C SER A 382 -25.30 16.32 16.86
N GLU A 383 -26.21 17.26 17.18
CA GLU A 383 -27.46 17.02 17.92
C GLU A 383 -28.63 16.55 17.02
N THR A 384 -28.60 16.83 15.72
CA THR A 384 -29.65 16.49 14.75
C THR A 384 -29.48 15.10 14.13
N GLU A 385 -28.25 14.58 14.14
CA GLU A 385 -27.93 13.22 13.73
C GLU A 385 -28.37 12.25 14.82
N VAL A 386 -29.36 11.42 14.48
CA VAL A 386 -29.96 10.45 15.39
C VAL A 386 -29.95 9.06 14.79
N SER A 387 -29.70 8.06 15.63
CA SER A 387 -29.90 6.66 15.29
C SER A 387 -31.39 6.39 15.05
N PRO A 388 -31.78 5.69 13.97
CA PRO A 388 -33.14 5.17 13.78
C PRO A 388 -33.63 4.28 14.93
N ASN A 389 -32.70 3.69 15.69
CA ASN A 389 -33.00 2.96 16.91
C ASN A 389 -32.81 3.84 18.15
N SER A 390 -33.92 4.30 18.72
CA SER A 390 -33.96 5.09 19.97
C SER A 390 -33.26 4.43 21.16
N ASP A 391 -33.17 3.10 21.16
CA ASP A 391 -32.59 2.32 22.25
C ASP A 391 -31.05 2.23 22.11
N MET A 392 -30.51 2.67 20.97
CA MET A 392 -29.09 2.79 20.64
C MET A 392 -28.79 4.21 20.16
N PRO A 393 -28.92 5.24 21.02
CA PRO A 393 -28.68 6.63 20.65
C PRO A 393 -27.21 6.87 20.31
N ASN A 394 -26.96 7.89 19.49
CA ASN A 394 -25.62 8.39 19.21
C ASN A 394 -24.99 8.94 20.50
N LYS A 395 -23.70 8.66 20.73
CA LYS A 395 -23.01 9.00 21.98
C LYS A 395 -21.84 9.95 21.73
N ASN A 396 -21.61 10.85 22.69
CA ASN A 396 -20.43 11.72 22.77
C ASN A 396 -20.05 12.47 21.48
N ASN A 397 -20.97 12.67 20.52
CA ASN A 397 -20.69 13.40 19.29
C ASN A 397 -20.14 14.79 19.64
N ILE A 398 -19.14 15.24 18.88
CA ILE A 398 -18.37 16.43 19.22
C ILE A 398 -19.01 17.62 18.49
N ALA A 399 -19.76 18.42 19.24
CA ALA A 399 -20.37 19.65 18.77
C ALA A 399 -19.30 20.70 18.40
N ALA A 400 -18.91 20.74 17.12
CA ALA A 400 -17.87 21.60 16.59
C ALA A 400 -18.07 21.83 15.09
N VAL A 401 -17.70 23.01 14.57
CA VAL A 401 -17.65 23.27 13.12
C VAL A 401 -16.21 23.10 12.64
N ILE A 402 -15.97 22.11 11.78
CA ILE A 402 -14.66 21.83 11.19
C ILE A 402 -14.43 22.74 9.99
N THR A 403 -13.24 23.33 9.93
CA THR A 403 -12.74 23.98 8.72
C THR A 403 -11.44 23.32 8.26
N PHE A 404 -11.31 23.14 6.96
CA PHE A 404 -10.15 22.55 6.31
C PHE A 404 -9.41 23.63 5.52
N LYS A 405 -8.08 23.50 5.45
CA LYS A 405 -7.20 24.47 4.79
C LYS A 405 -7.53 24.70 3.30
N ASP A 406 -7.76 23.64 2.52
CA ASP A 406 -8.16 23.74 1.11
C ASP A 406 -8.82 22.44 0.62
N ALA A 407 -9.96 22.06 1.21
CA ALA A 407 -10.67 20.82 0.87
C ALA A 407 -11.07 20.74 -0.62
N ALA A 408 -11.27 21.88 -1.29
CA ALA A 408 -11.52 21.95 -2.73
C ALA A 408 -10.32 21.48 -3.60
N LYS A 409 -9.11 21.41 -3.03
CA LYS A 409 -7.91 20.81 -3.63
C LYS A 409 -7.46 19.51 -2.95
N GLY A 410 -8.26 19.00 -2.01
CA GLY A 410 -7.96 17.81 -1.22
C GLY A 410 -7.00 18.03 -0.04
N ASP A 411 -6.81 19.28 0.42
CA ASP A 411 -6.04 19.57 1.63
C ASP A 411 -6.96 19.63 2.85
N PHE A 412 -7.04 18.50 3.55
CA PHE A 412 -7.85 18.28 4.75
C PHE A 412 -7.12 18.62 6.06
N THR A 413 -6.04 19.39 6.00
CA THR A 413 -5.38 19.92 7.21
C THR A 413 -6.38 20.81 7.97
N GLN A 414 -6.70 20.46 9.22
CA GLN A 414 -7.59 21.24 10.08
C GLN A 414 -6.87 22.48 10.64
N SER A 415 -7.62 23.56 10.90
CA SER A 415 -7.11 24.74 11.63
C SER A 415 -6.95 24.49 13.13
N ASP A 416 -7.93 23.81 13.74
CA ASP A 416 -8.10 23.70 15.19
C ASP A 416 -8.26 22.22 15.60
N ALA A 417 -7.11 21.54 15.74
CA ALA A 417 -7.05 20.08 15.77
C ALA A 417 -7.46 19.45 17.11
N ASN A 418 -8.78 19.26 17.32
CA ASN A 418 -9.34 18.63 18.55
C ASN A 418 -10.54 17.68 18.34
N ALA A 419 -11.01 17.38 17.12
CA ALA A 419 -12.20 16.54 16.92
C ALA A 419 -12.07 15.55 15.74
N GLY A 420 -12.59 14.33 15.94
CA GLY A 420 -12.72 13.27 14.91
C GLY A 420 -11.42 12.93 14.16
N ASP A 421 -10.29 12.99 14.87
CA ASP A 421 -9.00 13.44 14.34
C ASP A 421 -8.25 12.45 13.42
N PRO A 422 -8.31 12.63 12.08
CA PRO A 422 -7.58 11.83 11.11
C PRO A 422 -6.36 12.64 10.66
N ARG A 423 -5.67 13.27 11.62
CA ARG A 423 -4.58 14.24 11.38
C ARG A 423 -3.63 13.65 10.32
N TRP A 424 -3.52 14.37 9.19
CA TRP A 424 -2.41 14.45 8.23
C TRP A 424 -1.70 13.15 7.78
N ILE A 425 -2.32 12.34 6.92
CA ILE A 425 -1.60 11.27 6.18
C ILE A 425 -0.34 11.87 5.51
N LYS A 426 0.84 11.31 5.79
CA LYS A 426 2.17 11.79 5.35
C LYS A 426 2.64 11.13 4.06
#